data_AF-A0A1Q7PAF2-F1
#
_entry.id   AF-A0A1Q7PAF2-F1
#
_cell.length_a   1.000
_cell.length_b   1.000
_cell.length_c   1.000
_cell.angle_alpha   90.00
_cell.angle_beta   90.00
_cell.angle_gamma   90.00
#
_symmetry.space_group_name_H-M   'P 1'
#
loop_
_entity.id
_entity.type
_entity.pdbx_description
1 polymer ?
#
loop_
_entity_poly.entity_id
_entity_poly.type
_entity_poly.pdbx_seq_one_letter_code
_entity_poly.pdbx_strand_id
1 'polypeptide(L)'
;MMDALSLLPEHRHARFDSRHRLVLAASQRAKHLLQGGKPLGMSKFTKDTTIALDEVLQGLIEFLAGKEARQAMKDAKRGRESEVERMAMASTGEDAREIKKELSVYVDDSPKAPEPEAED
;
A
#
# COMPACT_ATOMS: atom_id res chain seq x y z
N MET A 1 8.61 35.13 -10.34
CA MET A 1 9.05 33.90 -9.65
C MET A 1 9.34 32.89 -10.75
N MET A 2 10.58 32.40 -10.87
CA MET A 2 10.97 31.54 -11.98
C MET A 2 10.36 30.15 -11.81
N ASP A 3 9.66 29.64 -12.83
CA ASP A 3 9.14 28.27 -12.84
C ASP A 3 10.33 27.32 -12.99
N ALA A 4 10.78 26.70 -11.89
CA ALA A 4 11.90 25.78 -11.88
C ALA A 4 11.72 24.59 -12.84
N LEU A 5 10.47 24.31 -13.27
CA LEU A 5 10.16 23.28 -14.25
C LEU A 5 10.38 23.75 -15.70
N SER A 6 10.50 25.05 -15.95
CA SER A 6 10.90 25.60 -17.27
C SER A 6 12.40 25.42 -17.57
N LEU A 7 13.20 25.13 -16.53
CA LEU A 7 14.62 24.81 -16.63
C LEU A 7 14.87 23.33 -16.95
N LEU A 8 13.82 22.49 -16.86
CA LEU A 8 13.93 21.11 -17.29
C LEU A 8 14.11 21.13 -18.82
N PRO A 9 15.08 20.36 -19.36
CA PRO A 9 15.24 20.25 -20.80
C PRO A 9 13.90 19.87 -21.41
N GLU A 10 13.51 20.45 -22.55
CA GLU A 10 12.30 20.08 -23.31
C GLU A 10 12.31 18.57 -23.63
N HIS A 11 11.96 17.74 -22.64
CA HIS A 11 11.83 16.31 -22.77
C HIS A 11 10.51 16.11 -23.48
N ARG A 12 10.61 16.14 -24.82
CA ARG A 12 9.59 15.82 -25.81
C ARG A 12 8.23 15.57 -25.16
N HIS A 13 7.39 16.61 -25.15
CA HIS A 13 5.99 16.63 -24.72
C HIS A 13 5.08 15.55 -25.39
N ALA A 14 5.64 14.55 -26.07
CA ALA A 14 4.93 13.46 -26.71
C ALA A 14 4.45 12.38 -25.73
N ARG A 15 5.20 12.07 -24.66
CA ARG A 15 4.80 11.00 -23.72
C ARG A 15 3.82 11.48 -22.65
N PHE A 16 3.98 12.70 -22.15
CA PHE A 16 3.13 13.28 -21.11
C PHE A 16 2.29 14.39 -21.70
N ASP A 17 0.96 14.28 -21.58
CA ASP A 17 0.02 15.32 -22.00
C ASP A 17 -0.01 16.54 -21.06
N SER A 18 0.50 16.37 -19.84
CA SER A 18 0.47 17.38 -18.80
C SER A 18 1.63 17.20 -17.81
N ARG A 19 2.06 18.31 -17.23
CA ARG A 19 3.08 18.34 -16.16
C ARG A 19 2.66 17.53 -14.93
N HIS A 20 1.36 17.52 -14.63
CA HIS A 20 0.79 16.75 -13.52
C HIS A 20 1.01 15.26 -13.70
N ARG A 21 0.89 14.73 -14.93
CA ARG A 21 1.09 13.31 -15.19
C ARG A 21 2.53 12.88 -14.96
N LEU A 22 3.49 13.71 -15.37
CA LEU A 22 4.91 13.47 -15.08
C LEU A 22 5.14 13.33 -13.58
N VAL A 23 4.64 14.29 -12.80
CA VAL A 23 4.80 14.29 -11.33
C VAL A 23 4.13 13.07 -10.71
N LEU A 24 2.90 12.73 -11.11
CA LEU A 24 2.19 11.57 -10.58
C LEU A 24 2.93 10.25 -10.85
N ALA A 25 3.43 10.06 -12.08
CA ALA A 25 4.21 8.88 -12.43
C ALA A 25 5.51 8.81 -11.61
N ALA A 26 6.24 9.91 -11.50
CA ALA A 26 7.47 9.98 -10.71
C ALA A 26 7.21 9.75 -9.21
N SER A 27 6.13 10.29 -8.64
CA SER A 27 5.77 10.08 -7.24
C SER A 27 5.39 8.62 -6.95
N GLN A 28 4.61 7.99 -7.82
CA GLN A 28 4.30 6.56 -7.69
C GLN A 28 5.55 5.71 -7.78
N ARG A 29 6.44 6.03 -8.74
CA ARG A 29 7.71 5.32 -8.88
C ARG A 29 8.62 5.51 -7.66
N ALA A 30 8.72 6.72 -7.13
CA ALA A 30 9.49 6.99 -5.91
C ALA A 30 8.95 6.18 -4.72
N LYS A 31 7.62 6.03 -4.61
CA LYS A 31 7.01 5.15 -3.60
C LYS A 31 7.45 3.69 -3.77
N HIS A 32 7.52 3.19 -5.00
CA HIS A 32 8.00 1.83 -5.25
C HIS A 32 9.48 1.67 -4.84
N LEU A 33 10.33 2.66 -5.10
CA LEU A 33 11.73 2.64 -4.65
C LEU A 33 11.84 2.61 -3.11
N LEU A 34 11.07 3.45 -2.43
CA LEU A 34 11.00 3.48 -0.95
C LEU A 34 10.51 2.15 -0.35
N GLN A 35 9.69 1.40 -1.08
CA GLN A 35 9.22 0.07 -0.69
C GLN A 35 10.24 -1.05 -1.01
N GLY A 36 11.47 -0.70 -1.37
CA GLY A 36 12.55 -1.66 -1.69
C GLY A 36 12.64 -2.02 -3.17
N GLY A 37 11.89 -1.33 -4.03
CA GLY A 37 12.02 -1.47 -5.48
C GLY A 37 13.42 -1.05 -5.95
N LYS A 38 14.00 -1.81 -6.88
CA LYS A 38 15.30 -1.49 -7.45
C LYS A 38 15.18 -0.42 -8.55
N PRO A 39 16.15 0.48 -8.67
CA PRO A 39 16.27 1.33 -9.85
C PRO A 39 16.40 0.48 -11.12
N LEU A 40 15.75 0.90 -12.20
CA LEU A 40 15.76 0.23 -13.51
C LEU A 40 16.90 0.73 -14.40
N GLY A 41 17.45 1.92 -14.10
CA GLY A 41 18.54 2.52 -14.85
C GLY A 41 19.72 2.89 -13.96
N MET A 42 20.85 3.21 -14.60
CA MET A 42 21.98 3.85 -13.92
C MET A 42 21.62 5.29 -13.60
N SER A 43 21.28 5.56 -12.34
CA SER A 43 21.05 6.92 -11.88
C SER A 43 22.32 7.49 -11.25
N LYS A 44 22.66 8.72 -11.61
CA LYS A 44 23.70 9.53 -10.93
C LYS A 44 23.21 10.14 -9.61
N PHE A 45 21.93 9.98 -9.31
CA PHE A 45 21.26 10.59 -8.17
C PHE A 45 21.05 9.57 -7.06
N THR A 46 21.07 10.05 -5.81
CA THR A 46 20.92 9.20 -4.61
C THR A 46 19.52 9.25 -4.01
N LYS A 47 18.75 10.32 -4.26
CA LYS A 47 17.39 10.46 -3.71
C LYS A 47 16.38 9.72 -4.58
N ASP A 48 15.57 8.86 -3.98
CA ASP A 48 14.53 8.08 -4.68
C ASP A 48 13.61 8.93 -5.54
N THR A 49 13.22 10.12 -5.06
CA THR A 49 12.37 11.04 -5.83
C THR A 49 13.05 11.55 -7.09
N THR A 50 14.37 11.76 -7.05
CA THR A 50 15.15 12.23 -8.20
C THR A 50 15.50 11.09 -9.15
N ILE A 51 15.81 9.90 -8.61
CA ILE A 51 15.97 8.66 -9.38
C ILE A 51 14.69 8.36 -10.16
N ALA A 52 13.53 8.40 -9.49
CA ALA A 52 12.24 8.16 -10.12
C ALA A 52 11.93 9.18 -11.22
N LEU A 53 12.22 10.46 -11.01
CA LEU A 53 12.04 11.49 -12.03
C LEU A 53 12.93 11.22 -13.25
N ASP A 54 14.20 10.85 -13.04
CA ASP A 54 15.15 10.53 -14.10
C ASP A 54 14.70 9.30 -14.91
N GLU A 55 14.28 8.22 -14.25
CA GLU A 55 13.76 7.01 -14.91
C GLU A 55 12.51 7.29 -15.74
N VAL A 56 11.60 8.13 -15.23
CA VAL A 56 10.37 8.53 -15.93
C VAL A 56 10.70 9.39 -17.16
N LEU A 57 11.64 10.33 -17.04
CA LEU A 57 12.08 11.19 -18.14
C LEU A 57 12.86 10.42 -19.22
N GLN A 58 13.66 9.44 -18.83
CA GLN A 58 14.34 8.51 -19.75
C GLN A 58 13.36 7.53 -20.42
N GLY A 59 12.11 7.50 -19.97
CA GLY A 59 11.07 6.65 -20.54
C GLY A 59 11.15 5.19 -20.11
N LEU A 60 11.91 4.89 -19.04
CA LEU A 60 12.04 3.54 -18.46
C LEU A 60 10.78 3.10 -17.71
N ILE A 61 9.95 4.07 -17.30
CA ILE A 61 8.69 3.82 -16.59
C ILE A 61 7.52 3.98 -17.55
N GLU A 62 6.75 2.90 -17.70
CA GLU A 62 5.45 2.90 -18.35
C GLU A 62 4.36 3.24 -17.34
N PHE A 63 3.35 3.96 -17.80
CA PHE A 63 2.16 4.28 -17.02
C PHE A 63 0.92 4.05 -17.89
N LEU A 64 -0.16 3.63 -17.25
CA LEU A 64 -1.44 3.41 -17.91
C LEU A 64 -2.29 4.69 -17.86
N ALA A 65 -3.13 4.90 -18.86
CA ALA A 65 -4.06 6.02 -18.91
C ALA A 65 -5.47 5.57 -19.36
N GLY A 66 -6.47 6.41 -19.09
CA GLY A 66 -7.84 6.19 -19.60
C GLY A 66 -8.50 4.91 -19.08
N LYS A 67 -9.01 4.08 -20.02
CA LYS A 67 -9.75 2.85 -19.69
C LYS A 67 -8.87 1.79 -19.03
N GLU A 68 -7.62 1.65 -19.49
CA GLU A 68 -6.66 0.68 -18.96
C GLU A 68 -6.32 0.97 -17.51
N ALA A 69 -6.08 2.24 -17.18
CA ALA A 69 -5.82 2.65 -15.80
C ALA A 69 -6.99 2.33 -14.86
N ARG A 70 -8.24 2.53 -15.31
CA ARG A 70 -9.44 2.20 -14.52
C ARG A 70 -9.56 0.69 -14.29
N GLN A 71 -9.30 -0.10 -15.32
CA GLN A 71 -9.36 -1.55 -15.22
C GLN A 71 -8.28 -2.08 -14.28
N ALA A 72 -7.03 -1.63 -14.44
CA ALA A 72 -5.92 -2.00 -13.56
C ALA A 72 -6.19 -1.63 -12.09
N MET A 73 -6.78 -0.46 -11.82
CA MET A 73 -7.16 -0.06 -10.46
C MET A 73 -8.27 -0.93 -9.87
N LYS A 74 -9.25 -1.34 -10.68
CA LYS A 74 -10.32 -2.26 -10.26
C LYS A 74 -9.76 -3.63 -9.91
N ASP A 75 -8.86 -4.14 -10.75
CA ASP A 75 -8.23 -5.46 -10.56
C ASP A 75 -7.28 -5.45 -9.34
N ALA A 76 -6.50 -4.38 -9.16
CA ALA A 76 -5.65 -4.21 -7.99
C ALA A 76 -6.44 -4.08 -6.67
N LYS A 77 -7.63 -3.47 -6.71
CA LYS A 77 -8.52 -3.40 -5.54
C LYS A 77 -9.08 -4.79 -5.21
N ARG A 78 -9.59 -5.51 -6.21
CA ARG A 78 -10.11 -6.87 -6.05
C ARG A 78 -9.04 -7.84 -5.54
N GLY A 79 -7.82 -7.73 -6.05
CA GLY A 79 -6.68 -8.54 -5.61
C GLY A 79 -6.38 -8.34 -4.12
N ARG A 80 -6.28 -7.09 -3.66
CA ARG A 80 -6.07 -6.79 -2.24
C ARG A 80 -7.20 -7.27 -1.34
N GLU A 81 -8.45 -7.08 -1.75
CA GLU A 81 -9.61 -7.58 -0.98
C GLU A 81 -9.57 -9.10 -0.87
N SER A 82 -9.24 -9.81 -1.96
CA SER A 82 -9.12 -11.26 -1.94
C SER A 82 -7.95 -11.79 -1.10
N GLU A 83 -6.83 -11.05 -1.04
CA GLU A 83 -5.68 -11.40 -0.21
C GLU A 83 -5.99 -11.18 1.28
N VAL A 84 -6.66 -10.08 1.62
CA VAL A 84 -7.13 -9.80 2.98
C VAL A 84 -8.15 -10.85 3.43
N GLU A 85 -9.09 -11.24 2.57
CA GLU A 85 -10.06 -12.29 2.86
C GLU A 85 -9.38 -13.65 3.10
N ARG A 86 -8.40 -14.02 2.27
CA ARG A 86 -7.60 -15.24 2.47
C ARG A 86 -6.81 -15.21 3.77
N MET A 87 -6.18 -14.09 4.09
CA MET A 87 -5.42 -13.93 5.34
C MET A 87 -6.35 -14.07 6.55
N ALA A 88 -7.54 -13.44 6.50
CA ALA A 88 -8.54 -13.55 7.55
C ALA A 88 -9.08 -14.99 7.71
N MET A 89 -9.34 -15.69 6.61
CA MET A 89 -9.76 -17.10 6.69
C MET A 89 -8.66 -18.01 7.23
N ALA A 90 -7.39 -17.75 6.92
CA ALA A 90 -6.26 -18.52 7.45
C ALA A 90 -6.07 -18.32 8.97
N SER A 91 -6.28 -17.11 9.49
CA SER A 91 -6.11 -16.82 10.92
C SER A 91 -7.29 -17.22 11.80
N THR A 92 -8.51 -17.34 11.26
CA THR A 92 -9.70 -17.69 12.08
C THR A 92 -9.69 -19.08 12.74
N GLY A 93 -8.92 -20.04 12.22
CA GLY A 93 -8.94 -21.42 12.72
C GLY A 93 -8.02 -21.71 13.92
N GLU A 94 -6.82 -21.14 13.89
CA GLU A 94 -5.78 -21.34 14.92
C GLU A 94 -5.91 -20.29 16.04
N ASP A 95 -6.09 -19.01 15.69
CA ASP A 95 -6.23 -17.93 16.67
C ASP A 95 -7.45 -18.12 17.58
N ALA A 96 -8.59 -18.60 17.05
CA ALA A 96 -9.79 -18.81 17.85
C ALA A 96 -9.61 -19.89 18.93
N ARG A 97 -8.74 -20.89 18.70
CA ARG A 97 -8.44 -21.95 19.68
C ARG A 97 -7.43 -21.47 20.72
N GLU A 98 -6.41 -20.73 20.30
CA GLU A 98 -5.43 -20.14 21.21
C GLU A 98 -6.06 -19.07 22.10
N ILE A 99 -6.86 -18.15 21.54
CA ILE A 99 -7.61 -17.15 22.31
C ILE A 99 -8.54 -17.80 23.33
N LYS A 100 -9.26 -18.88 22.95
CA LYS A 100 -10.13 -19.61 23.89
C LYS A 100 -9.34 -20.27 25.02
N LYS A 101 -8.15 -20.79 24.73
CA LYS A 101 -7.25 -21.40 25.72
C LYS A 101 -6.73 -20.35 26.70
N GLU A 102 -6.30 -19.19 26.22
CA GLU A 102 -5.84 -18.09 27.07
C GLU A 102 -6.97 -17.48 27.91
N LEU A 103 -8.18 -17.32 27.35
CA LEU A 103 -9.35 -16.84 28.10
C LEU A 103 -9.79 -17.82 29.19
N SER A 104 -9.69 -19.12 28.94
CA SER A 104 -10.08 -20.15 29.94
C SER A 104 -9.23 -20.12 31.21
N VAL A 105 -8.03 -19.52 31.17
CA VAL A 105 -7.19 -19.33 32.36
C VAL A 105 -7.74 -18.24 33.29
N TYR A 106 -8.56 -17.33 32.78
CA TYR A 106 -9.04 -16.16 33.52
C TYR A 106 -10.51 -16.22 33.98
N VAL A 107 -11.26 -17.27 33.64
CA VAL A 107 -12.70 -17.37 33.96
C VAL A 107 -13.00 -18.12 35.27
N ASP A 108 -12.03 -18.85 35.84
CA ASP A 108 -12.27 -19.69 37.04
C ASP A 108 -12.23 -18.95 38.40
N ASP A 109 -11.99 -17.63 38.44
CA ASP A 109 -11.90 -16.85 39.69
C ASP A 109 -13.14 -15.96 39.97
N SER A 110 -14.32 -16.28 39.41
CA SER A 110 -15.57 -15.62 39.82
C SER A 110 -16.12 -16.24 41.11
N PRO A 111 -16.25 -15.50 42.24
CA PRO A 111 -16.74 -16.05 43.49
C PRO A 111 -18.19 -16.54 43.34
N LYS A 112 -18.42 -17.81 43.69
CA LYS A 112 -19.76 -18.40 43.82
C LYS A 112 -20.52 -17.63 44.91
N ALA A 113 -21.54 -16.86 44.51
CA ALA A 113 -22.45 -16.21 45.44
C ALA A 113 -23.17 -17.27 46.29
N PRO A 114 -23.18 -17.20 47.64
CA PRO A 114 -24.04 -18.03 48.45
C PRO A 114 -25.48 -17.50 48.46
N GLU A 115 -26.40 -18.46 48.53
CA GLU A 115 -27.85 -18.43 48.30
C GLU A 115 -28.63 -17.61 49.35
N PRO A 116 -29.85 -17.12 49.02
CA PRO A 116 -30.70 -16.40 49.98
C PRO A 116 -31.22 -17.37 51.05
N GLU A 117 -30.96 -17.04 52.31
CA GLU A 117 -31.54 -17.71 53.48
C GLU A 117 -33.07 -17.55 53.47
N ALA A 118 -33.79 -18.67 53.50
CA ALA A 118 -35.23 -18.71 53.70
C ALA A 118 -35.55 -18.60 55.19
N GLU A 119 -36.37 -17.61 55.55
CA GLU A 119 -36.97 -17.44 56.89
C GLU A 119 -38.00 -18.55 57.18
N ASP A 120 -37.94 -19.14 58.38
CA ASP A 120 -39.07 -19.69 59.14
C ASP A 120 -38.74 -19.69 60.65
#